data_AF-A0A5C6F487-F1
#
_entry.id   AF-A0A5C6F487-F1
#
_cell.length_a   1.000
_cell.length_b   1.000
_cell.length_c   1.000
_cell.angle_alpha   90.00
_cell.angle_beta   90.00
_cell.angle_gamma   90.00
#
_symmetry.space_group_name_H-M   'P 1'
#
loop_
_entity.id
_entity.type
_entity.pdbx_description
1 polymer ?
#
loop_
_entity_poly.entity_id
_entity_poly.type
_entity_poly.pdbx_seq_one_letter_code
_entity_poly.pdbx_strand_id
1 'polypeptide(L)'
;MLWPIILPLKITLWVLAGFIVTAVVVAPLFKWRRGKVAFVSLLVALLAFIPVCAGIGSVLDSNRFGVFDYETYAEVQDFRIERYLPPEARDITIDKYAMGYRARYTIKLDELAAYLDESWAEADGRSAVPRDQLGDGDSVASERFGYSFDGLDWGVPADALHFHSPVQSDGGGADYYFDPQTNIVLQHAGYW
;
A
#
# COMPACT_ATOMS: atom_id res chain seq x y z
N MET A 1 0.81 -2.40 10.76
CA MET A 1 1.56 -3.53 10.20
C MET A 1 3.02 -3.14 9.95
N LEU A 2 4.02 -3.97 10.30
CA LEU A 2 5.46 -3.68 10.06
C LEU A 2 5.95 -4.09 8.66
N TRP A 3 5.02 -4.35 7.72
CA TRP A 3 5.33 -4.92 6.40
C TRP A 3 6.40 -4.15 5.60
N PRO A 4 6.39 -2.79 5.56
CA PRO A 4 7.42 -2.05 4.86
C PRO A 4 8.82 -2.37 5.39
N ILE A 5 8.95 -2.70 6.68
CA ILE A 5 10.20 -2.93 7.40
C ILE A 5 10.66 -4.39 7.32
N ILE A 6 9.74 -5.36 7.28
CA ILE A 6 10.08 -6.80 7.36
C ILE A 6 10.98 -7.25 6.21
N LEU A 7 10.71 -6.83 4.97
CA LEU A 7 11.52 -7.24 3.83
C LEU A 7 12.93 -6.61 3.86
N PRO A 8 13.10 -5.27 4.03
CA PRO A 8 14.43 -4.69 4.23
C PRO A 8 15.22 -5.35 5.35
N LEU A 9 14.56 -5.65 6.48
CA LEU A 9 15.17 -6.33 7.61
C LEU A 9 15.71 -7.71 7.23
N LYS A 10 14.89 -8.54 6.56
CA LYS A 10 15.27 -9.87 6.10
C LYS A 10 16.44 -9.81 5.12
N ILE A 11 16.38 -8.93 4.12
CA ILE A 11 17.47 -8.78 3.15
C ILE A 11 18.75 -8.33 3.84
N THR A 12 18.68 -7.37 4.76
CA THR A 12 19.83 -6.87 5.53
C THR A 12 20.50 -7.99 6.32
N LEU A 13 19.71 -8.80 7.03
CA LEU A 13 20.23 -9.94 7.80
C LEU A 13 20.98 -10.93 6.89
N TRP A 14 20.42 -11.26 5.71
CA TRP A 14 21.06 -12.17 4.76
C TRP A 14 22.33 -11.58 4.13
N VAL A 15 22.31 -10.30 3.76
CA VAL A 15 23.48 -9.60 3.20
C VAL A 15 24.64 -9.58 4.20
N LEU A 16 24.37 -9.23 5.46
CA LEU A 16 25.39 -9.17 6.50
C LEU A 16 25.89 -10.55 6.93
N ALA A 17 25.00 -11.54 7.00
CA ALA A 17 25.40 -12.93 7.24
C ALA A 17 26.32 -13.44 6.12
N GLY A 18 25.95 -13.18 4.85
CA GLY A 18 26.75 -13.51 3.68
C GLY A 18 28.12 -12.82 3.69
N PHE A 19 28.17 -11.55 4.09
CA PHE A 19 29.42 -10.82 4.29
C PHE A 19 30.33 -11.49 5.34
N ILE A 20 29.81 -11.84 6.52
CA ILE A 20 30.58 -12.51 7.58
C ILE A 20 31.12 -13.85 7.08
N VAL A 21 30.26 -14.69 6.48
CA VAL A 21 30.65 -16.00 5.96
C VAL A 21 31.75 -15.86 4.91
N THR A 22 31.58 -14.94 3.95
CA THR A 22 32.55 -14.69 2.89
C THR A 22 33.89 -14.22 3.46
N ALA A 23 33.88 -13.28 4.41
CA ALA A 23 35.09 -12.79 5.06
C ALA A 23 35.86 -13.92 5.78
N VAL A 24 35.15 -14.79 6.49
CA VAL A 24 35.76 -15.94 7.21
C VAL A 24 36.33 -16.98 6.25
N VAL A 25 35.62 -17.28 5.16
CA VAL A 25 36.06 -18.24 4.14
C VAL A 25 37.32 -17.75 3.42
N VAL A 26 37.37 -16.45 3.10
CA VAL A 26 38.47 -15.81 2.36
C VAL A 26 39.69 -15.51 3.27
N ALA A 27 39.51 -15.42 4.59
CA ALA A 27 40.56 -15.12 5.56
C ALA A 27 41.90 -15.89 5.39
N PRO A 28 41.91 -17.21 5.09
CA PRO A 28 43.16 -17.96 4.92
C PRO A 28 44.01 -17.49 3.73
N LEU A 29 43.38 -16.98 2.66
CA LEU A 29 44.09 -16.44 1.49
C LEU A 29 44.95 -15.23 1.87
N PHE A 30 44.53 -14.49 2.91
CA PHE A 30 45.24 -13.35 3.46
C PHE A 30 46.09 -13.70 4.69
N LYS A 31 46.26 -14.99 5.01
CA LYS A 31 46.96 -15.49 6.21
C LYS A 31 46.34 -14.98 7.53
N TRP A 32 45.06 -14.62 7.53
CA TRP A 32 44.35 -14.15 8.71
C TRP A 32 43.73 -15.30 9.51
N ARG A 33 43.68 -15.15 10.84
CA ARG A 33 43.03 -16.14 11.71
C ARG A 33 41.52 -16.01 11.60
N ARG A 34 40.84 -17.07 11.15
CA ARG A 34 39.38 -17.14 10.97
C ARG A 34 38.58 -16.60 12.16
N GLY A 35 38.96 -16.98 13.39
CA GLY A 35 38.25 -16.52 14.60
C GLY A 35 38.35 -15.00 14.83
N LYS A 36 39.50 -14.39 14.54
CA LYS A 36 39.64 -12.92 14.62
C LYS A 36 38.79 -12.22 13.56
N VAL A 37 38.80 -12.75 12.33
CA VAL A 37 38.00 -12.21 11.22
C VAL A 37 36.50 -12.34 11.50
N ALA A 38 36.05 -13.46 12.06
CA ALA A 38 34.66 -13.65 12.47
C ALA A 38 34.22 -12.60 13.50
N PHE A 39 35.05 -12.35 14.53
CA PHE A 39 34.73 -11.34 15.54
C PHE A 39 34.68 -9.92 14.98
N VAL A 40 35.67 -9.53 14.18
CA VAL A 40 35.72 -8.19 13.57
C VAL A 40 34.56 -7.98 12.59
N SER A 41 34.30 -8.95 11.71
CA SER A 41 33.19 -8.87 10.75
C SER A 41 31.82 -8.83 11.43
N LEU A 42 31.65 -9.51 12.56
CA LEU A 42 30.43 -9.41 13.37
C LEU A 42 30.23 -8.00 13.94
N LEU A 43 31.28 -7.38 14.52
CA LEU A 43 31.19 -6.01 15.01
C LEU A 43 30.88 -5.00 13.89
N VAL A 44 31.53 -5.17 12.73
CA VAL A 44 31.24 -4.37 11.54
C VAL A 44 29.79 -4.55 11.10
N ALA A 45 29.28 -5.79 11.05
CA ALA A 45 27.90 -6.06 10.68
C ALA A 45 26.89 -5.42 11.64
N LEU A 46 27.15 -5.46 12.96
CA LEU A 46 26.29 -4.80 13.95
C LEU A 46 26.24 -3.28 13.76
N LEU A 47 27.39 -2.65 13.51
CA LEU A 47 27.46 -1.21 13.24
C LEU A 47 26.84 -0.83 11.88
N ALA A 48 27.01 -1.68 10.87
CA ALA A 48 26.49 -1.47 9.52
C ALA A 48 25.00 -1.79 9.39
N PHE A 49 24.38 -2.43 10.39
CA PHE A 49 23.01 -2.92 10.29
C PHE A 49 22.00 -1.84 9.94
N ILE A 50 21.99 -0.74 10.71
CA ILE A 50 21.04 0.35 10.50
C ILE A 50 21.23 1.02 9.14
N PRO A 51 22.45 1.48 8.74
CA PRO A 51 22.62 2.14 7.45
C PRO A 51 22.34 1.21 6.26
N VAL A 52 22.71 -0.08 6.34
CA VAL A 52 22.39 -1.05 5.29
C VAL A 52 20.88 -1.28 5.20
N CYS A 53 20.19 -1.43 6.33
CA CYS A 53 18.75 -1.59 6.36
C CYS A 53 18.01 -0.37 5.80
N ALA A 54 18.46 0.83 6.15
CA ALA A 54 17.90 2.07 5.63
C ALA A 54 18.13 2.20 4.12
N GLY A 55 19.33 1.87 3.63
CA GLY A 55 19.66 1.89 2.21
C GLY A 55 18.82 0.90 1.39
N ILE A 56 18.69 -0.35 1.87
CA ILE A 56 17.82 -1.35 1.25
C ILE A 56 16.36 -0.88 1.27
N GLY A 57 15.91 -0.32 2.39
CA GLY A 57 14.57 0.26 2.53
C GLY A 57 14.31 1.30 1.45
N SER A 58 15.20 2.28 1.29
CA SER A 58 15.07 3.33 0.28
C SER A 58 14.96 2.79 -1.16
N VAL A 59 15.71 1.75 -1.50
CA VAL A 59 15.67 1.13 -2.84
C VAL A 59 14.39 0.33 -3.04
N LEU A 60 13.93 -0.40 -2.02
CA LEU A 60 12.67 -1.12 -2.10
C LEU A 60 11.48 -0.16 -2.19
N ASP A 61 11.51 0.92 -1.41
CA ASP A 61 10.43 1.89 -1.31
C ASP A 61 10.23 2.63 -2.64
N SER A 62 11.29 2.89 -3.40
CA SER A 62 11.18 3.47 -4.75
C SER A 62 10.49 2.57 -5.77
N ASN A 63 10.35 1.27 -5.47
CA ASN A 63 9.63 0.31 -6.31
C ASN A 63 8.25 -0.06 -5.75
N ARG A 64 8.01 0.20 -4.46
CA ARG A 64 6.77 -0.15 -3.75
C ARG A 64 5.77 1.00 -3.68
N PHE A 65 6.29 2.22 -3.67
CA PHE A 65 5.54 3.44 -3.45
C PHE A 65 5.70 4.40 -4.62
N GLY A 66 4.75 5.32 -4.73
CA GLY A 66 4.61 6.22 -5.86
C GLY A 66 3.40 5.86 -6.71
N VAL A 67 3.38 6.45 -7.90
CA VAL A 67 2.26 6.38 -8.83
C VAL A 67 2.48 5.25 -9.83
N PHE A 68 1.45 4.42 -10.02
CA PHE A 68 1.44 3.29 -10.93
C PHE A 68 0.16 3.31 -11.75
N ASP A 69 0.27 3.02 -13.04
CA ASP A 69 -0.86 2.95 -13.96
C ASP A 69 -1.08 1.51 -14.42
N TYR A 70 -2.35 1.10 -14.49
CA TYR A 70 -2.81 -0.22 -14.91
C TYR A 70 -4.03 -0.09 -15.82
N GLU A 71 -4.15 -0.94 -16.82
CA GLU A 71 -5.35 -0.93 -17.68
C GLU A 71 -6.55 -1.59 -16.98
N THR A 72 -6.29 -2.63 -16.18
CA THR A 72 -7.34 -3.46 -15.56
C THR A 72 -6.95 -3.95 -14.17
N TYR A 73 -7.95 -4.36 -13.38
CA TYR A 73 -7.78 -4.95 -12.05
C TYR A 73 -6.75 -6.11 -12.02
N ALA A 74 -6.73 -6.97 -13.05
CA ALA A 74 -5.88 -8.17 -13.08
C ALA A 74 -4.37 -7.85 -13.11
N GLU A 75 -3.98 -6.63 -13.48
CA GLU A 75 -2.58 -6.20 -13.54
C GLU A 75 -2.05 -5.71 -12.18
N VAL A 76 -2.94 -5.33 -11.25
CA VAL A 76 -2.57 -4.70 -9.98
C VAL A 76 -1.75 -5.65 -9.09
N GLN A 77 -2.14 -6.93 -9.01
CA GLN A 77 -1.42 -8.02 -8.33
C GLN A 77 -0.93 -7.65 -6.90
N ASP A 78 -1.74 -6.91 -6.16
CA ASP A 78 -1.44 -6.47 -4.78
C ASP A 78 -2.69 -6.65 -3.93
N PHE A 79 -2.71 -7.74 -3.16
CA PHE A 79 -3.86 -8.17 -2.35
C PHE A 79 -4.41 -7.07 -1.42
N ARG A 80 -3.59 -6.07 -1.04
CA ARG A 80 -4.00 -4.97 -0.15
C ARG A 80 -4.85 -3.93 -0.86
N ILE A 81 -4.61 -3.77 -2.16
CA ILE A 81 -5.38 -2.90 -3.04
C ILE A 81 -6.60 -3.68 -3.55
N GLU A 82 -6.38 -4.90 -4.02
CA GLU A 82 -7.41 -5.81 -4.52
C GLU A 82 -8.57 -6.01 -3.53
N ARG A 83 -8.29 -5.90 -2.23
CA ARG A 83 -9.30 -5.95 -1.16
C ARG A 83 -10.38 -4.88 -1.28
N TYR A 84 -10.03 -3.69 -1.75
CA TYR A 84 -10.94 -2.55 -1.83
C TYR A 84 -11.08 -2.00 -3.26
N LEU A 85 -10.47 -2.63 -4.25
CA LEU A 85 -10.59 -2.21 -5.65
C LEU A 85 -11.65 -3.10 -6.33
N PRO A 86 -12.67 -2.52 -6.96
CA PRO A 86 -13.66 -3.31 -7.70
C PRO A 86 -13.02 -4.06 -8.88
N PRO A 87 -13.38 -5.35 -9.13
CA PRO A 87 -12.85 -6.12 -10.26
C PRO A 87 -13.11 -5.51 -11.64
N GLU A 88 -14.19 -4.74 -11.78
CA GLU A 88 -14.64 -4.10 -13.01
C GLU A 88 -13.89 -2.79 -13.31
N ALA A 89 -13.03 -2.30 -12.40
CA ALA A 89 -12.29 -1.05 -12.55
C ALA A 89 -11.32 -1.09 -13.74
N ARG A 90 -11.23 0.06 -14.45
CA ARG A 90 -10.38 0.26 -15.65
C ARG A 90 -9.66 1.59 -15.59
N ASP A 91 -8.62 1.73 -16.41
CA ASP A 91 -7.81 2.96 -16.50
C ASP A 91 -7.36 3.43 -15.10
N ILE A 92 -6.76 2.50 -14.37
CA ILE A 92 -6.50 2.62 -12.94
C ILE A 92 -5.14 3.28 -12.73
N THR A 93 -5.14 4.44 -12.08
CA THR A 93 -3.93 5.05 -11.52
C THR A 93 -3.96 4.88 -10.01
N ILE A 94 -2.87 4.37 -9.42
CA ILE A 94 -2.72 4.14 -7.98
C ILE A 94 -1.50 4.87 -7.46
N ASP A 95 -1.70 5.73 -6.47
CA ASP A 95 -0.63 6.30 -5.67
C ASP A 95 -0.49 5.51 -4.36
N LYS A 96 0.57 4.71 -4.27
CA LYS A 96 0.86 3.85 -3.11
C LYS A 96 1.78 4.56 -2.13
N TYR A 97 1.45 4.51 -0.84
CA TYR A 97 2.30 4.98 0.25
C TYR A 97 2.31 3.98 1.42
N ALA A 98 3.12 4.26 2.45
CA ALA A 98 3.41 3.29 3.50
C ALA A 98 2.16 2.76 4.25
N MET A 99 1.12 3.58 4.36
CA MET A 99 -0.05 3.32 5.20
C MET A 99 -1.34 3.07 4.41
N GLY A 100 -1.31 3.13 3.08
CA GLY A 100 -2.50 2.99 2.26
C GLY A 100 -2.21 3.29 0.80
N TYR A 101 -3.28 3.62 0.09
CA TYR A 101 -3.20 4.11 -1.28
C TYR A 101 -4.35 5.06 -1.60
N ARG A 102 -4.12 5.84 -2.65
CA ARG A 102 -5.15 6.58 -3.36
C ARG A 102 -5.27 5.97 -4.75
N ALA A 103 -6.47 5.89 -5.29
CA ALA A 103 -6.68 5.42 -6.64
C ALA A 103 -7.64 6.33 -7.42
N ARG A 104 -7.43 6.38 -8.72
CA ARG A 104 -8.33 6.96 -9.71
C ARG A 104 -8.61 5.92 -10.77
N TYR A 105 -9.87 5.66 -11.09
CA TYR A 105 -10.23 4.69 -12.12
C TYR A 105 -11.62 4.97 -12.69
N THR A 106 -11.94 4.31 -13.79
CA THR A 106 -13.25 4.33 -14.43
C THR A 106 -14.04 3.08 -14.07
N ILE A 107 -15.31 3.24 -13.68
CA ILE A 107 -16.27 2.15 -13.43
C ILE A 107 -17.69 2.70 -13.59
N LYS A 108 -18.69 1.88 -13.94
CA LYS A 108 -20.08 2.35 -13.91
C LYS A 108 -20.63 2.40 -12.49
N LEU A 109 -21.62 3.27 -12.27
CA LEU A 109 -22.25 3.40 -10.95
C LEU A 109 -22.92 2.11 -10.45
N ASP A 110 -23.59 1.37 -11.34
CA ASP A 110 -24.25 0.11 -11.01
C ASP A 110 -23.25 -0.99 -10.64
N GLU A 111 -22.11 -1.06 -11.35
CA GLU A 111 -20.99 -1.96 -11.05
C GLU A 111 -20.36 -1.63 -9.69
N LEU A 112 -20.10 -0.35 -9.40
CA LEU A 112 -19.58 0.09 -8.10
C LEU A 112 -20.56 -0.22 -6.96
N ALA A 113 -21.85 0.09 -7.15
CA ALA A 113 -22.88 -0.16 -6.14
C ALA A 113 -23.02 -1.65 -5.84
N ALA A 114 -23.04 -2.50 -6.87
CA ALA A 114 -23.11 -3.95 -6.70
C ALA A 114 -21.92 -4.52 -5.94
N TYR A 115 -20.70 -4.08 -6.27
CA TYR A 115 -19.48 -4.45 -5.55
C TYR A 115 -19.54 -4.09 -4.06
N LEU A 116 -20.03 -2.88 -3.74
CA LEU A 116 -20.16 -2.43 -2.36
C LEU A 116 -21.26 -3.18 -1.62
N ASP A 117 -22.40 -3.45 -2.27
CA ASP A 117 -23.48 -4.25 -1.69
C ASP A 117 -23.00 -5.65 -1.33
N GLU A 118 -22.23 -6.30 -2.20
CA GLU A 118 -21.59 -7.58 -1.91
C GLU A 118 -20.60 -7.47 -0.75
N SER A 119 -19.72 -6.47 -0.76
CA SER A 119 -18.76 -6.23 0.32
C SER A 119 -19.44 -6.06 1.68
N TRP A 120 -20.54 -5.31 1.73
CA TRP A 120 -21.34 -5.11 2.95
C TRP A 120 -22.09 -6.38 3.37
N ALA A 121 -22.60 -7.16 2.43
CA ALA A 121 -23.22 -8.46 2.72
C ALA A 121 -22.20 -9.45 3.29
N GLU A 122 -20.99 -9.51 2.72
CA GLU A 122 -19.92 -10.36 3.25
C GLU A 122 -19.49 -9.96 4.65
N ALA A 123 -19.48 -8.66 4.96
CA ALA A 123 -19.15 -8.17 6.30
C ALA A 123 -20.17 -8.62 7.36
N ASP A 124 -21.45 -8.81 7.00
CA ASP A 124 -22.53 -9.34 7.84
C ASP A 124 -22.52 -8.83 9.30
N GLY A 125 -22.70 -7.51 9.47
CA GLY A 125 -22.76 -6.88 10.79
C GLY A 125 -21.43 -6.82 11.56
N ARG A 126 -20.32 -7.29 10.98
CA ARG A 126 -18.97 -7.16 11.57
C ARG A 126 -18.33 -5.79 11.35
N SER A 127 -19.00 -4.90 10.61
CA SER A 127 -18.53 -3.54 10.48
C SER A 127 -18.66 -2.78 11.80
N ALA A 128 -17.64 -2.00 12.14
CA ALA A 128 -17.61 -1.15 13.31
C ALA A 128 -18.64 -0.01 13.24
N VAL A 129 -19.00 0.43 12.03
CA VAL A 129 -19.99 1.47 11.78
C VAL A 129 -21.07 0.91 10.84
N PRO A 130 -22.35 0.95 11.23
CA PRO A 130 -23.45 0.54 10.36
C PRO A 130 -23.52 1.38 9.07
N ARG A 131 -23.84 0.72 7.94
CA ARG A 131 -23.90 1.37 6.61
C ARG A 131 -24.87 2.56 6.55
N ASP A 132 -26.00 2.45 7.24
CA ASP A 132 -27.04 3.49 7.28
C ASP A 132 -26.60 4.76 8.02
N GLN A 133 -25.47 4.74 8.73
CA GLN A 133 -24.91 5.90 9.44
C GLN A 133 -23.83 6.62 8.62
N LEU A 134 -23.42 6.09 7.47
CA LEU A 134 -22.31 6.61 6.67
C LEU A 134 -22.73 7.53 5.51
N GLY A 135 -24.04 7.63 5.21
CA GLY A 135 -24.52 8.49 4.11
C GLY A 135 -24.11 7.97 2.72
N ASP A 136 -24.12 6.65 2.54
CA ASP A 136 -23.77 6.02 1.26
C ASP A 136 -24.67 6.50 0.11
N GLY A 137 -24.04 7.05 -0.93
CA GLY A 137 -24.69 7.61 -2.10
C GLY A 137 -25.09 9.08 -1.97
N ASP A 138 -24.78 9.73 -0.84
CA ASP A 138 -25.00 11.17 -0.69
C ASP A 138 -24.00 11.97 -1.54
N SER A 139 -24.47 13.08 -2.08
CA SER A 139 -23.61 14.03 -2.79
C SER A 139 -22.75 14.80 -1.79
N VAL A 140 -21.44 14.84 -2.05
CA VAL A 140 -20.46 15.56 -1.26
C VAL A 140 -19.69 16.56 -2.11
N ALA A 141 -19.55 17.77 -1.61
CA ALA A 141 -18.79 18.83 -2.27
C ALA A 141 -17.27 18.60 -2.15
N SER A 142 -16.53 19.01 -3.18
CA SER A 142 -15.07 18.82 -3.31
C SER A 142 -14.28 19.27 -2.09
N GLU A 143 -14.71 20.31 -1.38
CA GLU A 143 -14.01 20.85 -0.21
C GLU A 143 -13.92 19.87 0.96
N ARG A 144 -14.79 18.84 0.98
CA ARG A 144 -14.77 17.83 2.05
C ARG A 144 -13.76 16.72 1.82
N PHE A 145 -13.37 16.44 0.58
CA PHE A 145 -12.52 15.28 0.26
C PHE A 145 -11.32 15.59 -0.64
N GLY A 146 -11.30 16.75 -1.31
CA GLY A 146 -10.25 17.13 -2.27
C GLY A 146 -8.86 17.11 -1.65
N TYR A 147 -8.73 17.49 -0.38
CA TYR A 147 -7.46 17.43 0.37
C TYR A 147 -6.83 16.03 0.36
N SER A 148 -7.64 14.97 0.36
CA SER A 148 -7.13 13.60 0.34
C SER A 148 -6.40 13.29 -0.98
N PHE A 149 -6.69 14.01 -2.06
CA PHE A 149 -6.13 13.81 -3.40
C PHE A 149 -5.15 14.90 -3.83
N ASP A 150 -4.79 15.82 -2.92
CA ASP A 150 -3.82 16.88 -3.21
C ASP A 150 -2.49 16.32 -3.74
N GLY A 151 -1.92 17.04 -4.71
CA GLY A 151 -0.62 16.75 -5.31
C GLY A 151 -0.63 15.68 -6.40
N LEU A 152 -1.79 15.16 -6.83
CA LEU A 152 -1.89 14.08 -7.82
C LEU A 152 -2.35 14.51 -9.22
N ASP A 153 -2.68 15.79 -9.46
CA ASP A 153 -3.23 16.31 -10.73
C ASP A 153 -4.47 15.54 -11.27
N TRP A 154 -5.08 14.70 -10.43
CA TRP A 154 -6.33 14.02 -10.68
C TRP A 154 -7.43 15.03 -10.43
N GLY A 155 -7.95 15.66 -11.49
CA GLY A 155 -9.01 16.67 -11.37
C GLY A 155 -10.09 16.22 -10.40
N VAL A 156 -10.29 16.99 -9.32
CA VAL A 156 -11.27 16.68 -8.28
C VAL A 156 -12.64 17.17 -8.75
N PRO A 157 -13.67 16.30 -8.79
CA PRO A 157 -15.00 16.73 -9.22
C PRO A 157 -15.59 17.69 -8.19
N ALA A 158 -16.35 18.68 -8.65
CA ALA A 158 -16.97 19.70 -7.79
C ALA A 158 -17.94 19.08 -6.78
N ASP A 159 -18.70 18.07 -7.23
CA ASP A 159 -19.59 17.24 -6.44
C ASP A 159 -19.37 15.77 -6.83
N ALA A 160 -19.38 14.87 -5.84
CA ALA A 160 -19.27 13.44 -6.05
C ALA A 160 -20.28 12.70 -5.19
N LEU A 161 -20.73 11.52 -5.64
CA LEU A 161 -21.43 10.59 -4.78
C LEU A 161 -20.41 9.89 -3.88
N HIS A 162 -20.61 9.94 -2.57
CA HIS A 162 -19.70 9.34 -1.60
C HIS A 162 -20.24 7.98 -1.16
N PHE A 163 -19.39 6.97 -1.27
CA PHE A 163 -19.67 5.63 -0.77
C PHE A 163 -18.55 5.13 0.14
N HIS A 164 -18.87 4.15 0.98
CA HIS A 164 -17.96 3.55 1.92
C HIS A 164 -17.92 2.03 1.77
N SER A 165 -16.75 1.44 1.98
CA SER A 165 -16.65 0.02 2.30
C SER A 165 -17.09 -0.22 3.75
N PRO A 166 -17.31 -1.49 4.14
CA PRO A 166 -17.36 -1.85 5.54
C PRO A 166 -16.14 -1.34 6.31
N VAL A 167 -16.39 -0.77 7.49
CA VAL A 167 -15.37 -0.28 8.42
C VAL A 167 -14.93 -1.40 9.37
N GLN A 168 -13.64 -1.71 9.44
CA GLN A 168 -13.08 -2.67 10.40
C GLN A 168 -12.93 -2.02 11.79
N SER A 169 -12.80 -2.85 12.84
CA SER A 169 -12.71 -2.38 14.24
C SER A 169 -11.49 -1.51 14.56
N ASP A 170 -10.46 -1.58 13.73
CA ASP A 170 -9.24 -0.74 13.81
C ASP A 170 -9.30 0.49 12.90
N GLY A 171 -10.46 0.77 12.30
CA GLY A 171 -10.69 1.87 11.36
C GLY A 171 -10.46 1.50 9.89
N GLY A 172 -10.25 0.21 9.58
CA GLY A 172 -10.00 -0.30 8.21
C GLY A 172 -11.13 -0.02 7.27
N GLY A 173 -10.83 0.39 6.04
CA GLY A 173 -11.86 0.63 5.04
C GLY A 173 -11.36 1.49 3.89
N ALA A 174 -12.30 1.81 3.02
CA ALA A 174 -12.10 2.65 1.86
C ALA A 174 -13.29 3.59 1.64
N ASP A 175 -12.97 4.80 1.21
CA ASP A 175 -13.88 5.83 0.73
C ASP A 175 -13.84 5.88 -0.79
N TYR A 176 -15.00 6.04 -1.42
CA TYR A 176 -15.16 6.13 -2.86
C TYR A 176 -15.93 7.40 -3.21
N TYR A 177 -15.35 8.26 -4.04
CA TYR A 177 -15.95 9.50 -4.53
C TYR A 177 -16.20 9.35 -6.03
N PHE A 178 -17.44 9.06 -6.39
CA PHE A 178 -17.86 8.79 -7.76
C PHE A 178 -18.38 10.06 -8.44
N ASP A 179 -17.80 10.42 -9.58
CA ASP A 179 -18.29 11.48 -10.45
C ASP A 179 -19.28 10.91 -11.50
N PRO A 180 -20.59 11.21 -11.39
CA PRO A 180 -21.60 10.69 -12.31
C PRO A 180 -21.51 11.25 -13.73
N GLN A 181 -20.77 12.34 -13.96
CA GLN A 181 -20.60 12.91 -15.30
C GLN A 181 -19.55 12.16 -16.11
N THR A 182 -18.50 11.69 -15.44
CA THR A 182 -17.32 11.10 -16.10
C THR A 182 -17.15 9.60 -15.83
N ASN A 183 -17.92 9.04 -14.89
CA ASN A 183 -17.74 7.67 -14.38
C ASN A 183 -16.37 7.42 -13.75
N ILE A 184 -15.72 8.48 -13.27
CA ILE A 184 -14.45 8.41 -12.56
C ILE A 184 -14.73 8.24 -11.06
N VAL A 185 -14.00 7.32 -10.44
CA VAL A 185 -13.92 7.20 -8.99
C VAL A 185 -12.57 7.71 -8.52
N LEU A 186 -12.59 8.56 -7.49
CA LEU A 186 -11.44 8.79 -6.64
C LEU A 186 -11.62 7.97 -5.36
N GLN A 187 -10.61 7.19 -5.00
CA GLN A 187 -10.66 6.27 -3.87
C GLN A 187 -9.52 6.56 -2.90
N HIS A 188 -9.81 6.51 -1.61
CA HIS A 188 -8.80 6.50 -0.56
C HIS A 188 -8.99 5.28 0.33
N ALA A 189 -7.92 4.52 0.58
CA ALA A 189 -7.97 3.32 1.40
C ALA A 189 -6.72 3.15 2.26
N GLY A 190 -6.91 2.67 3.48
CA GLY A 190 -5.83 2.35 4.41
C GLY A 190 -5.49 0.87 4.46
N TYR A 191 -4.22 0.55 4.72
CA TYR A 191 -3.75 -0.84 4.88
C TYR A 191 -3.95 -1.43 6.28
N TRP A 192 -4.89 -0.90 7.06
CA TRP A 192 -5.14 -1.34 8.44
C TRP A 192 -6.14 -2.51 8.49
#